data_AF-A0A1Q3U5H2-F1
#
_entry.id   AF-A0A1Q3U5H2-F1
#
_cell.length_a   1.000
_cell.length_b   1.000
_cell.length_c   1.000
_cell.angle_alpha   90.00
_cell.angle_beta   90.00
_cell.angle_gamma   90.00
#
_symmetry.space_group_name_H-M   'P 1'
#
loop_
_entity.id
_entity.type
_entity.pdbx_description
1 polymer ?
#
loop_
_entity_poly.entity_id
_entity_poly.type
_entity_poly.pdbx_seq_one_letter_code
_entity_poly.pdbx_strand_id
1 'polypeptide(L)'
;MTECYDDIILVLSKWKDFRELKKDGDLKNFANWILLHENKLVANQSEQEDFIVAQVDNMDEKEKIPDLANRAVMGHLIARMNLFVKNYAKQPFQEIDLSSLEEFRLLQMIDRVKNINKSELSNESLMDFSTVVDILKRFINKGLIIQVKDENDKRASQLQITQKGKNLLLTSYKILAQIKPNIAGDLTQKEQETLINLLLKLNNFHTHFYEEHYVNKKKKS
;
A
#
# COMPACT_ATOMS: atom_id res chain seq x y z
N MET A 1 40.68 25.65 2.83
CA MET A 1 40.94 25.24 1.44
C MET A 1 41.16 23.73 1.32
N THR A 2 41.61 23.05 2.37
CA THR A 2 41.89 21.60 2.37
C THR A 2 40.63 20.71 2.40
N GLU A 3 39.56 21.13 3.08
CA GLU A 3 38.27 20.38 3.16
C GLU A 3 37.51 20.29 1.83
N CYS A 4 37.87 21.09 0.81
CA CYS A 4 37.14 21.14 -0.47
C CYS A 4 37.44 19.95 -1.40
N TYR A 5 38.48 19.17 -1.10
CA TYR A 5 38.93 18.05 -1.94
C TYR A 5 38.64 16.67 -1.34
N ASP A 6 38.18 16.61 -0.08
CA ASP A 6 37.92 15.35 0.62
C ASP A 6 36.78 14.57 -0.05
N ASP A 7 35.74 15.26 -0.50
CA ASP A 7 34.63 14.66 -1.26
C ASP A 7 35.09 14.11 -2.62
N ILE A 8 36.03 14.81 -3.28
CA ILE A 8 36.58 14.36 -4.56
C ILE A 8 37.47 13.11 -4.36
N ILE A 9 38.27 13.10 -3.30
CA ILE A 9 39.09 11.93 -2.91
C ILE A 9 38.18 10.73 -2.58
N LEU A 10 37.08 10.96 -1.86
CA LEU A 10 36.09 9.94 -1.54
C LEU A 10 35.46 9.35 -2.81
N VAL A 11 34.99 10.19 -3.74
CA VAL A 11 34.39 9.74 -5.01
C VAL A 11 35.39 8.95 -5.85
N LEU A 12 36.65 9.38 -5.92
CA LEU A 12 37.70 8.66 -6.65
C LEU A 12 38.02 7.30 -6.01
N SER A 13 38.06 7.24 -4.67
CA SER A 13 38.23 5.98 -3.94
C SER A 13 37.09 5.01 -4.25
N LYS A 14 35.84 5.50 -4.20
CA LYS A 14 34.65 4.69 -4.53
C LYS A 14 34.65 4.23 -5.98
N TRP A 15 35.07 5.08 -6.91
CA TRP A 15 35.19 4.73 -8.33
C TRP A 15 36.19 3.61 -8.56
N LYS A 16 37.32 3.66 -7.86
CA LYS A 16 38.32 2.59 -7.89
C LYS A 16 37.72 1.26 -7.42
N ASP A 17 37.07 1.24 -6.26
CA ASP A 17 36.40 0.04 -5.73
C ASP A 17 35.37 -0.52 -6.71
N PHE A 18 34.57 0.36 -7.33
CA PHE A 18 33.59 -0.01 -8.34
C PHE A 18 34.23 -0.64 -9.59
N ARG A 19 35.33 -0.09 -10.10
CA ARG A 19 36.01 -0.57 -11.31
C ARG A 19 36.78 -1.87 -11.11
N GLU A 20 37.19 -2.16 -9.88
CA GLU A 20 37.74 -3.48 -9.51
C GLU A 20 36.67 -4.58 -9.63
N LEU A 21 35.42 -4.26 -9.26
CA LEU A 21 34.28 -5.18 -9.35
C LEU A 21 33.66 -5.23 -10.75
N LYS A 22 33.59 -4.10 -11.46
CA LYS A 22 33.02 -3.97 -12.81
C LYS A 22 33.98 -3.27 -13.77
N LYS A 23 34.82 -4.06 -14.43
CA LYS A 23 35.88 -3.59 -15.34
C LYS A 23 35.37 -2.77 -16.54
N ASP A 24 34.12 -2.91 -16.92
CA ASP A 24 33.50 -2.15 -18.03
C ASP A 24 32.44 -1.12 -17.55
N GLY A 25 32.37 -0.86 -16.24
CA GLY A 25 31.36 0.05 -15.67
C GLY A 25 31.55 1.52 -16.05
N ASP A 26 30.46 2.20 -16.41
CA ASP A 26 30.43 3.63 -16.72
C ASP A 26 29.96 4.49 -15.52
N LEU A 27 29.94 5.82 -15.69
CA LEU A 27 29.51 6.76 -14.65
C LEU A 27 28.06 6.52 -14.19
N LYS A 28 27.18 6.08 -15.11
CA LYS A 28 25.78 5.77 -14.78
C LYS A 28 25.70 4.55 -13.86
N ASN A 29 26.43 3.50 -14.18
CA ASN A 29 26.50 2.29 -13.36
C ASN A 29 27.18 2.55 -12.02
N PHE A 30 28.16 3.45 -11.98
CA PHE A 30 28.80 3.87 -10.74
C PHE A 30 27.89 4.67 -9.82
N ALA A 31 27.12 5.63 -10.35
CA ALA A 31 26.15 6.39 -9.57
C ALA A 31 25.12 5.45 -8.93
N ASN A 32 24.61 4.48 -9.70
CA ASN A 32 23.73 3.43 -9.17
C ASN A 32 24.43 2.57 -8.10
N TRP A 33 25.69 2.21 -8.32
CA TRP A 33 26.47 1.42 -7.37
C TRP A 33 26.70 2.15 -6.04
N ILE A 34 27.05 3.45 -6.05
CA ILE A 34 27.19 4.27 -4.83
C ILE A 34 25.86 4.29 -4.07
N LEU A 35 24.74 4.57 -4.76
CA LEU A 35 23.43 4.63 -4.14
C LEU A 35 23.03 3.30 -3.49
N LEU A 36 23.45 2.17 -4.06
CA LEU A 36 23.25 0.85 -3.48
C LEU A 36 24.21 0.53 -2.32
N HIS A 37 25.45 1.02 -2.36
CA HIS A 37 26.50 0.72 -1.37
C HIS A 37 26.47 1.64 -0.15
N GLU A 38 26.01 2.89 -0.30
CA GLU A 38 25.80 3.83 0.81
C GLU A 38 24.50 3.52 1.56
N ASN A 39 23.50 2.96 0.88
CA ASN A 39 22.30 2.39 1.50
C ASN A 39 22.57 0.96 2.01
N LYS A 40 23.47 0.82 3.01
CA LYS A 40 23.75 -0.47 3.69
C LYS A 40 22.53 -1.16 4.32
N LEU A 41 21.36 -0.52 4.36
CA LEU A 41 20.11 -1.12 4.79
C LEU A 41 19.46 -2.04 3.73
N VAL A 42 19.86 -1.95 2.46
CA VAL A 42 19.22 -2.70 1.34
C VAL A 42 19.96 -4.02 1.02
N ALA A 43 21.15 -4.24 1.57
CA ALA A 43 22.04 -5.34 1.16
C ALA A 43 21.51 -6.76 1.47
N ASN A 44 20.53 -6.92 2.36
CA ASN A 44 19.90 -8.22 2.63
C ASN A 44 18.55 -8.40 1.92
N GLN A 45 18.10 -7.41 1.14
CA GLN A 45 16.80 -7.42 0.44
C GLN A 45 16.91 -7.65 -1.07
N SER A 46 18.10 -7.86 -1.66
CA SER A 46 18.20 -7.86 -3.13
C SER A 46 17.86 -9.20 -3.82
N GLU A 47 17.94 -10.36 -3.17
CA GLU A 47 17.85 -11.65 -3.90
C GLU A 47 16.52 -11.87 -4.64
N GLN A 48 15.39 -11.49 -4.06
CA GLN A 48 14.08 -11.73 -4.68
C GLN A 48 13.78 -10.72 -5.78
N GLU A 49 14.11 -9.46 -5.54
CA GLU A 49 13.99 -8.36 -6.48
C GLU A 49 14.95 -8.54 -7.66
N ASP A 50 16.19 -8.95 -7.41
CA ASP A 50 17.18 -9.31 -8.43
C ASP A 50 16.71 -10.50 -9.27
N PHE A 51 16.11 -11.52 -8.63
CA PHE A 51 15.48 -12.63 -9.35
C PHE A 51 14.35 -12.16 -10.26
N ILE A 52 13.45 -11.28 -9.77
CA ILE A 52 12.36 -10.71 -10.59
C ILE A 52 12.92 -9.95 -11.78
N VAL A 53 13.94 -9.10 -11.59
CA VAL A 53 14.60 -8.36 -12.67
C VAL A 53 15.21 -9.33 -13.68
N ALA A 54 15.93 -10.35 -13.23
CA ALA A 54 16.52 -11.35 -14.11
C ALA A 54 15.47 -12.11 -14.94
N GLN A 55 14.30 -12.42 -14.37
CA GLN A 55 13.21 -13.05 -15.14
C GLN A 55 12.64 -12.11 -16.20
N VAL A 56 12.38 -10.84 -15.85
CA VAL A 56 11.87 -9.84 -16.79
C VAL A 56 12.88 -9.53 -17.90
N ASP A 57 14.17 -9.58 -17.59
CA ASP A 57 15.26 -9.34 -18.54
C ASP A 57 15.34 -10.37 -19.66
N ASN A 58 14.78 -11.57 -19.45
CA ASN A 58 14.70 -12.64 -20.44
C ASN A 58 13.38 -12.64 -21.23
N MET A 59 12.49 -11.66 -21.02
CA MET A 59 11.21 -11.56 -21.74
C MET A 59 11.34 -10.69 -23.00
N ASP A 60 10.74 -11.13 -24.10
CA ASP A 60 10.67 -10.38 -25.36
C ASP A 60 9.96 -9.02 -25.18
N GLU A 61 9.01 -8.94 -24.23
CA GLU A 61 8.24 -7.74 -23.93
C GLU A 61 9.08 -6.60 -23.35
N LYS A 62 10.27 -6.88 -22.81
CA LYS A 62 11.16 -5.86 -22.24
C LYS A 62 11.54 -4.80 -23.26
N GLU A 63 11.72 -5.17 -24.52
CA GLU A 63 12.03 -4.21 -25.59
C GLU A 63 10.85 -3.26 -25.88
N LYS A 64 9.61 -3.74 -25.68
CA LYS A 64 8.38 -2.97 -25.92
C LYS A 64 7.95 -2.15 -24.70
N ILE A 65 8.35 -2.55 -23.51
CA ILE A 65 7.95 -1.95 -22.23
C ILE A 65 9.23 -1.63 -21.44
N PRO A 66 9.85 -0.45 -21.67
CA PRO A 66 11.16 -0.13 -21.12
C PRO A 66 11.24 -0.14 -19.59
N ASP A 67 10.12 0.03 -18.89
CA ASP A 67 10.02 0.05 -17.42
C ASP A 67 9.41 -1.23 -16.82
N LEU A 68 9.32 -2.33 -17.58
CA LEU A 68 8.67 -3.57 -17.15
C LEU A 68 9.25 -4.15 -15.85
N ALA A 69 10.58 -4.13 -15.71
CA ALA A 69 11.25 -4.61 -14.50
C ALA A 69 10.86 -3.79 -13.27
N ASN A 70 10.80 -2.46 -13.41
CA ASN A 70 10.36 -1.57 -12.34
C ASN A 70 8.91 -1.85 -11.94
N ARG A 71 8.02 -2.06 -12.91
CA ARG A 71 6.61 -2.41 -12.64
C ARG A 71 6.49 -3.72 -11.87
N ALA A 72 7.26 -4.74 -12.26
CA ALA A 72 7.26 -6.04 -11.59
C ALA A 72 7.73 -5.93 -10.14
N VAL A 73 8.86 -5.26 -9.92
CA VAL A 73 9.41 -5.03 -8.57
C VAL A 73 8.46 -4.21 -7.71
N MET A 74 7.90 -3.10 -8.23
CA MET A 74 6.91 -2.30 -7.50
C MET A 74 5.68 -3.13 -7.12
N GLY A 75 5.15 -3.93 -8.05
CA GLY A 75 3.99 -4.80 -7.79
C GLY A 75 4.26 -5.81 -6.67
N HIS A 76 5.43 -6.46 -6.71
CA HIS A 76 5.89 -7.38 -5.67
C HIS A 76 6.02 -6.71 -4.30
N LEU A 77 6.70 -5.55 -4.24
CA LEU A 77 6.91 -4.83 -2.99
C LEU A 77 5.59 -4.34 -2.39
N ILE A 78 4.68 -3.78 -3.20
CA ILE A 78 3.35 -3.35 -2.75
C ILE A 78 2.57 -4.54 -2.18
N ALA A 79 2.58 -5.69 -2.88
CA ALA A 79 1.91 -6.90 -2.42
C ALA A 79 2.49 -7.40 -1.09
N ARG A 80 3.81 -7.44 -0.95
CA ARG A 80 4.49 -7.83 0.30
C ARG A 80 4.18 -6.89 1.45
N MET A 81 4.20 -5.57 1.22
CA MET A 81 3.87 -4.59 2.25
C MET A 81 2.43 -4.78 2.74
N ASN A 82 1.48 -5.03 1.83
CA ASN A 82 0.10 -5.36 2.22
C ASN A 82 0.03 -6.63 3.08
N LEU A 83 0.81 -7.67 2.78
CA LEU A 83 0.88 -8.88 3.60
C LEU A 83 1.46 -8.60 5.00
N PHE A 84 2.52 -7.80 5.10
CA PHE A 84 3.05 -7.39 6.40
C PHE A 84 2.00 -6.66 7.23
N VAL A 85 1.31 -5.67 6.66
CA VAL A 85 0.23 -4.94 7.36
C VAL A 85 -0.85 -5.91 7.85
N LYS A 86 -1.31 -6.84 7.02
CA LYS A 86 -2.32 -7.83 7.41
C LYS A 86 -1.84 -8.74 8.53
N ASN A 87 -0.60 -9.22 8.45
CA ASN A 87 -0.04 -10.11 9.45
C ASN A 87 0.14 -9.42 10.81
N TYR A 88 0.67 -8.20 10.83
CA TYR A 88 0.86 -7.44 12.07
C TYR A 88 -0.46 -7.02 12.71
N ALA A 89 -1.49 -6.76 11.92
CA ALA A 89 -2.79 -6.35 12.43
C ALA A 89 -3.70 -7.52 12.85
N LYS A 90 -3.39 -8.76 12.46
CA LYS A 90 -4.27 -9.92 12.66
C LYS A 90 -4.59 -10.20 14.13
N GLN A 91 -3.55 -10.41 14.95
CA GLN A 91 -3.72 -10.70 16.38
C GLN A 91 -4.35 -9.51 17.15
N PRO A 92 -3.85 -8.27 17.00
CA PRO A 92 -4.41 -7.14 17.72
C PRO A 92 -5.89 -6.85 17.38
N PHE A 93 -6.32 -7.09 16.13
CA PHE A 93 -7.74 -6.94 15.81
C PHE A 93 -8.61 -8.04 16.44
N GLN A 94 -8.12 -9.27 16.55
CA GLN A 94 -8.83 -10.35 17.22
C GLN A 94 -9.12 -10.03 18.69
N GLU A 95 -8.22 -9.32 19.37
CA GLU A 95 -8.39 -8.90 20.77
C GLU A 95 -9.55 -7.92 20.99
N ILE A 96 -10.01 -7.24 19.94
CA ILE A 96 -11.15 -6.30 19.99
C ILE A 96 -12.34 -6.75 19.16
N ASP A 97 -12.48 -8.06 18.95
CA ASP A 97 -13.56 -8.67 18.19
C ASP A 97 -13.67 -8.14 16.75
N LEU A 98 -12.57 -7.69 16.14
CA LEU A 98 -12.48 -7.46 14.71
C LEU A 98 -11.73 -8.61 14.04
N SER A 99 -12.27 -9.12 12.94
CA SER A 99 -11.72 -10.31 12.30
C SER A 99 -10.53 -9.99 11.39
N SER A 100 -10.46 -8.76 10.87
CA SER A 100 -9.42 -8.35 9.93
C SER A 100 -9.31 -6.84 9.73
N LEU A 101 -8.24 -6.42 9.04
CA LEU A 101 -8.03 -5.04 8.59
C LEU A 101 -9.14 -4.56 7.63
N GLU A 102 -9.69 -5.46 6.83
CA GLU A 102 -10.80 -5.18 5.92
C GLU A 102 -12.09 -4.83 6.68
N GLU A 103 -12.39 -5.54 7.79
CA GLU A 103 -13.51 -5.18 8.66
C GLU A 103 -13.31 -3.77 9.24
N PHE A 104 -12.12 -3.48 9.77
CA PHE A 104 -11.79 -2.13 10.25
C PHE A 104 -12.00 -1.06 9.16
N ARG A 105 -11.48 -1.27 7.94
CA ARG A 105 -11.63 -0.33 6.82
C ARG A 105 -13.09 -0.12 6.42
N LEU A 106 -13.90 -1.18 6.37
CA LEU A 106 -15.32 -1.05 6.07
C LEU A 106 -16.07 -0.25 7.14
N LEU A 107 -15.81 -0.51 8.43
CA LEU A 107 -16.44 0.24 9.50
C LEU A 107 -16.03 1.72 9.48
N GLN A 108 -14.74 2.00 9.22
CA GLN A 108 -14.22 3.35 9.04
C GLN A 108 -14.89 4.05 7.86
N MET A 109 -15.12 3.34 6.75
CA MET A 109 -15.74 3.90 5.56
C MET A 109 -17.22 4.25 5.78
N ILE A 110 -17.96 3.43 6.53
CA ILE A 110 -19.35 3.73 6.90
C ILE A 110 -19.44 4.98 7.79
N ASP A 111 -18.46 5.19 8.69
CA ASP A 111 -18.41 6.41 9.51
C ASP A 111 -18.07 7.66 8.68
N ARG A 112 -17.12 7.52 7.74
CA ARG A 112 -16.65 8.62 6.88
C ARG A 112 -17.69 9.02 5.83
N VAL A 113 -18.21 8.05 5.09
CA VAL A 113 -19.16 8.27 3.98
C VAL A 113 -20.57 8.07 4.51
N LYS A 114 -21.17 9.18 4.97
CA LYS A 114 -22.55 9.17 5.46
C LYS A 114 -23.50 8.64 4.39
N ASN A 115 -24.48 7.84 4.81
CA ASN A 115 -25.57 7.33 3.97
C ASN A 115 -25.13 6.42 2.80
N ILE A 116 -23.96 5.79 2.91
CA ILE A 116 -23.46 4.85 1.91
C ILE A 116 -24.34 3.59 1.82
N ASN A 117 -24.62 3.13 0.60
CA ASN A 117 -25.32 1.86 0.37
C ASN A 117 -24.33 0.70 0.14
N LYS A 118 -24.83 -0.54 0.11
CA LYS A 118 -23.98 -1.76 0.00
C LYS A 118 -23.18 -1.84 -1.30
N SER A 119 -23.76 -1.35 -2.41
CA SER A 119 -23.12 -1.39 -3.73
C SER A 119 -21.98 -0.38 -3.79
N GLU A 120 -22.23 0.84 -3.33
CA GLU A 120 -21.20 1.87 -3.15
C GLU A 120 -20.11 1.38 -2.22
N LEU A 121 -20.47 0.78 -1.08
CA LEU A 121 -19.51 0.25 -0.13
C LEU A 121 -18.61 -0.83 -0.75
N SER A 122 -19.16 -1.70 -1.59
CA SER A 122 -18.39 -2.71 -2.35
C SER A 122 -17.43 -2.08 -3.35
N ASN A 123 -17.88 -1.10 -4.12
CA ASN A 123 -17.04 -0.43 -5.11
C ASN A 123 -15.90 0.37 -4.45
N GLU A 124 -16.22 1.16 -3.43
CA GLU A 124 -15.26 2.03 -2.71
C GLU A 124 -14.23 1.23 -1.91
N SER A 125 -14.60 0.05 -1.40
CA SER A 125 -13.68 -0.82 -0.64
C SER A 125 -12.84 -1.73 -1.53
N LEU A 126 -13.09 -1.76 -2.84
CA LEU A 126 -12.50 -2.72 -3.78
C LEU A 126 -12.72 -4.19 -3.36
N MET A 127 -13.83 -4.46 -2.67
CA MET A 127 -14.18 -5.81 -2.18
C MET A 127 -15.41 -6.33 -2.92
N ASP A 128 -15.44 -7.64 -3.19
CA ASP A 128 -16.61 -8.28 -3.78
C ASP A 128 -17.86 -8.11 -2.91
N PHE A 129 -19.00 -7.91 -3.59
CA PHE A 129 -20.27 -7.57 -2.95
C PHE A 129 -20.71 -8.60 -1.90
N SER A 130 -20.50 -9.89 -2.14
CA SER A 130 -20.81 -10.97 -1.19
C SER A 130 -20.02 -10.83 0.11
N THR A 131 -18.71 -10.60 0.01
CA THR A 131 -17.81 -10.38 1.15
C THR A 131 -18.26 -9.18 1.98
N VAL A 132 -18.61 -8.07 1.31
CA VAL A 132 -19.14 -6.89 1.98
C VAL A 132 -20.44 -7.20 2.71
N VAL A 133 -21.40 -7.86 2.06
CA VAL A 133 -22.68 -8.23 2.68
C VAL A 133 -22.47 -9.10 3.92
N ASP A 134 -21.54 -10.06 3.89
CA ASP A 134 -21.28 -10.93 5.01
C ASP A 134 -20.60 -10.22 6.19
N ILE A 135 -19.70 -9.26 5.93
CA ILE A 135 -19.15 -8.39 6.97
C ILE A 135 -20.26 -7.51 7.59
N LEU A 136 -21.13 -6.92 6.75
CA LEU A 136 -22.21 -6.07 7.23
C LEU A 136 -23.21 -6.81 8.12
N LYS A 137 -23.55 -8.07 7.79
CA LYS A 137 -24.38 -8.92 8.65
C LYS A 137 -23.76 -9.07 10.04
N ARG A 138 -22.45 -9.33 10.11
CA ARG A 138 -21.73 -9.43 11.40
C ARG A 138 -21.75 -8.11 12.16
N PHE A 139 -21.56 -6.97 11.48
CA PHE A 139 -21.62 -5.66 12.12
C PHE A 139 -23.00 -5.34 12.69
N ILE A 140 -24.07 -5.65 11.96
CA ILE A 140 -25.44 -5.49 12.43
C ILE A 140 -25.68 -6.38 13.66
N ASN A 141 -25.30 -7.66 13.59
CA ASN A 141 -25.45 -8.60 14.72
C ASN A 141 -24.66 -8.14 15.96
N LYS A 142 -23.50 -7.51 15.78
CA LYS A 142 -22.69 -6.92 16.85
C LYS A 142 -23.21 -5.55 17.33
N GLY A 143 -24.21 -4.96 16.65
CA GLY A 143 -24.73 -3.62 16.95
C GLY A 143 -23.76 -2.47 16.62
N LEU A 144 -22.79 -2.71 15.73
CA LEU A 144 -21.80 -1.71 15.32
C LEU A 144 -22.34 -0.74 14.27
N ILE A 145 -23.30 -1.21 13.47
CA ILE A 145 -23.99 -0.42 12.45
C ILE A 145 -25.48 -0.72 12.50
N ILE A 146 -26.28 0.18 11.93
CA ILE A 146 -27.69 -0.01 11.64
C ILE A 146 -27.95 0.18 10.15
N GLN A 147 -29.02 -0.45 9.67
CA GLN A 147 -29.50 -0.29 8.31
C GLN A 147 -30.81 0.50 8.37
N VAL A 148 -30.81 1.70 7.80
CA VAL A 148 -31.97 2.59 7.75
C VAL A 148 -32.58 2.51 6.36
N LYS A 149 -33.90 2.40 6.28
CA LYS A 149 -34.59 2.49 4.99
C LYS A 149 -34.64 3.96 4.59
N ASP A 150 -34.23 4.26 3.37
CA ASP A 150 -34.48 5.57 2.79
C ASP A 150 -35.99 5.71 2.52
N GLU A 151 -36.59 6.78 3.03
CA GLU A 151 -38.03 7.05 2.85
C GLU A 151 -38.35 7.42 1.39
N ASN A 152 -37.36 7.92 0.64
CA ASN A 152 -37.50 8.37 -0.75
C ASN A 152 -37.13 7.28 -1.77
N ASP A 153 -36.29 6.31 -1.40
CA ASP A 153 -35.95 5.17 -2.24
C ASP A 153 -35.85 3.86 -1.44
N LYS A 154 -36.93 3.07 -1.46
CA LYS A 154 -37.04 1.78 -0.76
C LYS A 154 -36.03 0.73 -1.23
N ARG A 155 -35.31 0.96 -2.34
CA ARG A 155 -34.28 0.05 -2.89
C ARG A 155 -32.88 0.35 -2.34
N ALA A 156 -32.65 1.55 -1.79
CA ALA A 156 -31.36 1.98 -1.26
C ALA A 156 -31.40 2.04 0.28
N SER A 157 -31.35 0.88 0.93
CA SER A 157 -31.10 0.86 2.37
C SER A 157 -29.73 1.46 2.69
N GLN A 158 -29.68 2.47 3.55
CA GLN A 158 -28.48 3.19 3.93
C GLN A 158 -27.85 2.59 5.19
N LEU A 159 -26.52 2.60 5.25
CA LEU A 159 -25.77 2.11 6.40
C LEU A 159 -25.35 3.29 7.27
N GLN A 160 -25.53 3.16 8.58
CA GLN A 160 -25.08 4.16 9.55
C GLN A 160 -24.34 3.47 10.69
N ILE A 161 -23.23 4.06 11.10
CA ILE A 161 -22.48 3.56 12.27
C ILE A 161 -23.19 3.96 13.57
N THR A 162 -23.18 3.06 14.55
CA THR A 162 -23.71 3.35 15.89
C THR A 162 -22.65 3.98 16.80
N GLN A 163 -23.05 4.48 17.96
CA GLN A 163 -22.08 4.93 18.97
C GLN A 163 -21.14 3.79 19.42
N LYS A 164 -21.65 2.54 19.48
CA LYS A 164 -20.83 1.35 19.76
C LYS A 164 -19.79 1.14 18.67
N GLY A 165 -20.18 1.26 17.40
CA GLY A 165 -19.26 1.19 16.26
C GLY A 165 -18.17 2.26 16.31
N LYS A 166 -18.54 3.51 16.61
CA LYS A 166 -17.58 4.62 16.77
C LYS A 166 -16.58 4.36 17.91
N ASN A 167 -17.06 3.86 19.04
CA ASN A 167 -16.18 3.49 20.15
C ASN A 167 -15.20 2.38 19.74
N LEU A 168 -15.66 1.37 18.99
CA LEU A 168 -14.79 0.34 18.46
C LEU A 168 -13.74 0.89 17.47
N LEU A 169 -14.11 1.84 16.60
CA LEU A 169 -13.14 2.52 15.72
C LEU A 169 -12.07 3.26 16.51
N LEU A 170 -12.45 4.00 17.56
CA LEU A 170 -11.49 4.68 18.44
C LEU A 170 -10.52 3.69 19.11
N THR A 171 -11.03 2.55 19.59
CA THR A 171 -10.18 1.47 20.13
C THR A 171 -9.26 0.90 19.05
N SER A 172 -9.77 0.72 17.82
CA SER A 172 -9.00 0.20 16.70
C SER A 172 -7.81 1.10 16.35
N TYR A 173 -8.00 2.44 16.32
CA TYR A 173 -6.89 3.38 16.11
C TYR A 173 -5.81 3.29 17.19
N LYS A 174 -6.22 3.14 18.46
CA LYS A 174 -5.28 2.99 19.58
C LYS A 174 -4.47 1.70 19.45
N ILE A 175 -5.11 0.62 19.04
CA ILE A 175 -4.43 -0.66 18.79
C ILE A 175 -3.45 -0.54 17.63
N LEU A 176 -3.86 0.04 16.51
CA LEU A 176 -2.98 0.24 15.35
C LEU A 176 -1.74 1.06 15.73
N ALA A 177 -1.88 2.08 16.58
CA ALA A 177 -0.76 2.87 17.08
C ALA A 177 0.22 2.10 17.99
N GLN A 178 -0.20 0.95 18.53
CA GLN A 178 0.60 0.10 19.42
C GLN A 178 1.25 -1.09 18.69
N ILE A 179 0.88 -1.36 17.44
CA ILE A 179 1.45 -2.47 16.67
C ILE A 179 2.95 -2.28 16.52
N LYS A 180 3.71 -3.33 16.88
CA LYS A 180 5.14 -3.42 16.66
C LYS A 180 5.48 -4.62 15.76
N PRO A 181 6.37 -4.45 14.77
CA PRO A 181 7.04 -3.19 14.40
C PRO A 181 6.06 -2.17 13.79
N ASN A 182 6.38 -0.87 13.91
CA ASN A 182 5.67 0.16 13.16
C ASN A 182 5.90 -0.10 11.66
N ILE A 183 4.85 0.03 10.84
CA ILE A 183 4.91 -0.18 9.40
C ILE A 183 5.92 0.73 8.68
N ALA A 184 6.20 1.91 9.24
CA ALA A 184 7.21 2.81 8.71
C ALA A 184 8.65 2.28 8.86
N GLY A 185 8.88 1.28 9.71
CA GLY A 185 10.19 0.69 9.95
C GLY A 185 11.25 1.76 10.25
N ASP A 186 12.32 1.74 9.46
CA ASP A 186 13.49 2.63 9.61
C ASP A 186 13.38 3.94 8.81
N LEU A 187 12.26 4.19 8.12
CA LEU A 187 12.09 5.41 7.32
C LEU A 187 12.12 6.67 8.20
N THR A 188 12.93 7.64 7.82
CA THR A 188 12.88 9.00 8.37
C THR A 188 11.54 9.66 8.04
N GLN A 189 11.16 10.69 8.79
CA GLN A 189 9.91 11.42 8.53
C GLN A 189 9.83 11.96 7.09
N LYS A 190 10.94 12.48 6.54
CA LYS A 190 10.99 13.00 5.17
C LYS A 190 10.79 11.90 4.12
N GLU A 191 11.35 10.72 4.35
CA GLU A 191 11.15 9.56 3.47
C GLU A 191 9.70 9.05 3.55
N GLN A 192 9.09 9.05 4.74
CA GLN A 192 7.68 8.73 4.91
C GLN A 192 6.79 9.71 4.12
N GLU A 193 7.03 11.01 4.22
CA GLU A 193 6.29 12.04 3.46
C GLU A 193 6.45 11.84 1.96
N THR A 194 7.66 11.50 1.51
CA THR A 194 7.93 11.20 0.10
C THR A 194 7.16 9.96 -0.36
N LEU A 195 7.20 8.87 0.41
CA LEU A 195 6.45 7.65 0.11
C LEU A 195 4.94 7.90 0.07
N ILE A 196 4.40 8.66 1.03
CA ILE A 196 2.98 9.05 1.06
C ILE A 196 2.60 9.78 -0.23
N ASN A 197 3.40 10.75 -0.68
CA ASN A 197 3.12 11.49 -1.91
C ASN A 197 3.13 10.59 -3.16
N LEU A 198 4.06 9.64 -3.24
CA LEU A 198 4.11 8.67 -4.35
C LEU A 198 2.91 7.73 -4.33
N LEU A 199 2.53 7.21 -3.16
CA LEU A 199 1.36 6.34 -2.99
C LEU A 199 0.05 7.08 -3.31
N LEU A 200 -0.08 8.34 -2.91
CA LEU A 200 -1.25 9.17 -3.25
C LEU A 200 -1.35 9.39 -4.76
N LYS A 201 -0.22 9.61 -5.45
CA LYS A 201 -0.19 9.73 -6.91
C LYS A 201 -0.67 8.44 -7.59
N LEU A 202 -0.22 7.27 -7.11
CA LEU A 202 -0.70 5.97 -7.59
C LEU A 202 -2.19 5.77 -7.31
N ASN A 203 -2.62 6.06 -6.07
CA ASN A 203 -4.01 5.92 -5.66
C ASN A 203 -4.94 6.75 -6.55
N ASN A 204 -4.64 8.03 -6.77
CA ASN A 204 -5.48 8.91 -7.59
C ASN A 204 -5.64 8.38 -9.02
N PHE A 205 -4.55 7.91 -9.64
CA PHE A 205 -4.61 7.30 -10.96
C PHE A 205 -5.50 6.05 -10.96
N HIS A 206 -5.29 5.14 -10.01
CA HIS A 206 -6.02 3.87 -9.97
C HIS A 206 -7.50 4.03 -9.59
N THR A 207 -7.84 4.97 -8.70
CA THR A 207 -9.24 5.30 -8.38
C THR A 207 -9.98 5.74 -9.63
N HIS A 208 -9.44 6.70 -10.36
CA HIS A 208 -10.07 7.20 -11.59
C HIS A 208 -10.19 6.11 -12.65
N PHE A 209 -9.11 5.37 -12.91
CA PHE A 209 -9.13 4.27 -13.87
C PHE A 209 -10.15 3.18 -13.49
N TYR A 210 -10.25 2.82 -12.20
CA TYR A 210 -11.19 1.80 -11.75
C TYR A 210 -12.65 2.24 -11.93
N GLU A 211 -12.96 3.48 -11.54
CA GLU A 211 -14.29 4.05 -11.70
C GLU A 211 -14.74 4.06 -13.17
N GLU A 212 -13.88 4.53 -14.07
CA GLU A 212 -14.19 4.63 -15.50
C GLU A 212 -14.39 3.26 -16.14
N HIS A 213 -13.51 2.30 -15.82
CA HIS A 213 -13.45 1.03 -16.53
C HIS A 213 -14.27 -0.09 -15.90
N TYR A 214 -14.57 -0.03 -14.60
CA TYR A 214 -15.22 -1.14 -13.88
C TYR A 214 -16.53 -0.74 -13.20
N VAL A 215 -16.66 0.48 -12.68
CA VAL A 215 -17.89 0.93 -12.01
C VAL A 215 -18.89 1.49 -13.03
N ASN A 216 -18.46 2.45 -13.84
CA ASN A 216 -19.34 3.13 -14.79
C ASN A 216 -19.79 2.21 -15.95
N LYS A 217 -18.98 1.22 -16.33
CA LYS A 217 -19.40 0.20 -17.30
C LYS A 217 -20.53 -0.69 -16.76
N LYS A 218 -20.47 -1.11 -15.49
CA LYS A 218 -21.53 -1.92 -14.85
C LYS A 218 -22.87 -1.17 -14.70
N LYS A 219 -22.84 0.17 -14.64
CA LYS A 219 -24.06 1.00 -14.61
C LYS A 219 -24.72 1.19 -15.98
N LYS A 220 -23.99 0.93 -17.08
CA LYS A 220 -24.45 1.11 -18.46
C LYS A 220 -24.91 -0.20 -19.12
N SER A 221 -24.63 -1.35 -18.52
CA SER A 221 -25.12 -2.68 -18.92
C SER A 221 -26.37 -3.07 -18.15
#